data_AF-A0A7J3AP00-F1
#
_entry.id   AF-A0A7J3AP00-F1
#
_cell.length_a   1.000
_cell.length_b   1.000
_cell.length_c   1.000
_cell.angle_alpha   90.00
_cell.angle_beta   90.00
_cell.angle_gamma   90.00
#
_symmetry.space_group_name_H-M   'P 1'
#
loop_
_entity.id
_entity.type
_entity.pdbx_description
1 polymer ?
#
loop_
_entity_poly.entity_id
_entity_poly.type
_entity_poly.pdbx_seq_one_letter_code
_entity_poly.pdbx_strand_id
1 'polypeptide(L)'
;MNEKDSDDRKRRIAATIAFFSETIRFIVLPLMILYLVISNFPFQIPETVFRQTATSLIMFGGIIAFSSSMEAYFPLGSKLKMIFGVISIATLCAWFWFLFSKEIIVITFGSLVITLDLFGLSMVILFAVSLKGLLPIGQYMMAREQARRKRSEKRPVSDRFPRGSSPASLISYIGEARPSQEFEPPPPEDFIAYCPICGAGIPPEADICPCCGAWIRQKV
;
A
#
# COMPACT_ATOMS: atom_id res chain seq x y z
N MET A 1 7.03 -8.80 26.65
CA MET A 1 6.09 -9.07 25.54
C MET A 1 6.86 -8.92 24.24
N ASN A 2 6.89 -9.95 23.39
CA ASN A 2 7.78 -10.01 22.23
C ASN A 2 7.28 -9.05 21.14
N GLU A 3 8.14 -8.22 20.56
CA GLU A 3 7.75 -7.22 19.55
C GLU A 3 7.04 -7.86 18.35
N LYS A 4 7.46 -9.09 18.00
CA LYS A 4 6.85 -9.93 16.96
C LYS A 4 5.36 -10.23 17.21
N ASP A 5 4.95 -10.47 18.45
CA ASP A 5 3.56 -10.82 18.78
C ASP A 5 2.62 -9.61 18.63
N SER A 6 3.14 -8.41 18.90
CA SER A 6 2.41 -7.15 18.72
C SER A 6 2.07 -6.90 17.25
N ASP A 7 3.05 -7.13 16.37
CA ASP A 7 2.88 -6.95 14.93
C ASP A 7 1.93 -7.98 14.32
N ASP A 8 2.02 -9.24 14.74
CA ASP A 8 1.10 -10.29 14.27
C ASP A 8 -0.35 -10.01 14.71
N ARG A 9 -0.57 -9.49 15.92
CA ARG A 9 -1.91 -9.08 16.37
C ARG A 9 -2.46 -7.92 15.52
N LYS A 10 -1.66 -6.89 15.25
CA LYS A 10 -2.08 -5.75 14.41
C LYS A 10 -2.48 -6.20 13.01
N ARG A 11 -1.75 -7.15 12.41
CA ARG A 11 -2.06 -7.70 11.08
C ARG A 11 -3.36 -8.48 11.04
N ARG A 12 -3.65 -9.28 12.06
CA ARG A 12 -4.93 -10.00 12.18
C ARG A 12 -6.10 -9.03 12.24
N ILE A 13 -5.98 -7.98 13.07
CA ILE A 13 -7.01 -6.94 13.19
C ILE A 13 -7.20 -6.22 11.85
N ALA A 14 -6.11 -5.83 11.17
CA ALA A 14 -6.19 -5.17 9.87
C ALA A 14 -6.87 -6.06 8.80
N ALA A 15 -6.54 -7.36 8.76
CA ALA A 15 -7.17 -8.31 7.85
C ALA A 15 -8.68 -8.45 8.11
N THR A 16 -9.09 -8.56 9.37
CA THR A 16 -10.51 -8.64 9.75
C THR A 16 -11.27 -7.37 9.36
N ILE A 17 -10.71 -6.19 9.65
CA ILE A 17 -11.35 -4.91 9.28
C ILE A 17 -11.46 -4.80 7.75
N ALA A 18 -10.41 -5.17 7.01
CA ALA A 18 -10.44 -5.18 5.55
C ALA A 18 -11.55 -6.10 5.04
N PHE A 19 -11.63 -7.33 5.53
CA PHE A 19 -12.67 -8.29 5.17
C PHE A 19 -14.09 -7.72 5.36
N PHE A 20 -14.37 -7.15 6.54
CA PHE A 20 -15.69 -6.57 6.83
C PHE A 20 -16.00 -5.37 5.95
N SER A 21 -15.03 -4.46 5.79
CA SER A 21 -15.21 -3.27 4.96
C SER A 21 -15.53 -3.62 3.50
N GLU A 22 -14.86 -4.64 2.95
CA GLU A 22 -15.08 -5.08 1.57
C GLU A 22 -16.35 -5.91 1.42
N THR A 23 -16.71 -6.72 2.42
CA THR A 23 -17.99 -7.43 2.47
C THR A 23 -19.15 -6.43 2.41
N ILE A 24 -19.07 -5.35 3.20
CA ILE A 24 -20.10 -4.30 3.18
C ILE A 24 -20.16 -3.65 1.78
N ARG A 25 -19.00 -3.31 1.21
CA ARG A 25 -18.92 -2.57 -0.05
C ARG A 25 -19.38 -3.39 -1.27
N PHE A 26 -19.00 -4.65 -1.35
CA PHE A 26 -19.22 -5.49 -2.54
C PHE A 26 -20.41 -6.43 -2.43
N ILE A 27 -20.90 -6.71 -1.21
CA ILE A 27 -22.05 -7.60 -1.00
C ILE A 27 -23.24 -6.81 -0.44
N VAL A 28 -23.09 -6.22 0.75
CA VAL A 28 -24.23 -5.65 1.48
C VAL A 28 -24.81 -4.44 0.75
N LEU A 29 -23.97 -3.49 0.35
CA LEU A 29 -24.41 -2.25 -0.29
C LEU A 29 -25.08 -2.52 -1.65
N PRO A 30 -24.51 -3.34 -2.57
CA PRO A 30 -25.18 -3.67 -3.81
C PRO A 30 -26.47 -4.49 -3.64
N LEU A 31 -26.53 -5.42 -2.67
CA LEU A 31 -27.78 -6.12 -2.35
C LEU A 31 -28.85 -5.16 -1.83
N MET A 32 -28.47 -4.20 -0.99
CA MET A 32 -29.39 -3.20 -0.47
C MET A 32 -29.91 -2.29 -1.58
N ILE A 33 -29.06 -1.87 -2.52
CA ILE A 33 -29.48 -1.12 -3.71
C ILE A 33 -30.44 -1.96 -4.55
N LEU A 34 -30.11 -3.23 -4.83
CA LEU A 34 -30.95 -4.13 -5.61
C LEU A 34 -32.34 -4.29 -4.96
N TYR A 35 -32.38 -4.46 -3.64
CA TYR A 35 -33.62 -4.52 -2.86
C TYR A 35 -34.42 -3.21 -2.91
N LEU A 36 -33.76 -2.06 -2.79
CA LEU A 36 -34.41 -0.75 -2.91
C LEU A 36 -35.00 -0.53 -4.30
N VAL A 37 -34.29 -0.92 -5.36
CA VAL A 37 -34.79 -0.79 -6.74
C VAL A 37 -36.04 -1.66 -6.94
N ILE A 38 -36.03 -2.90 -6.45
CA ILE A 38 -37.19 -3.79 -6.61
C ILE A 38 -38.40 -3.33 -5.79
N SER A 39 -38.16 -2.81 -4.58
CA SER A 39 -39.25 -2.36 -3.71
C SER A 39 -39.90 -1.04 -4.16
N ASN A 40 -39.14 -0.15 -4.79
CA ASN A 40 -39.65 1.18 -5.16
C ASN A 40 -40.12 1.29 -6.62
N PHE A 41 -39.64 0.41 -7.52
CA PHE A 41 -40.03 0.47 -8.93
C PHE A 41 -40.94 -0.70 -9.31
N PRO A 42 -42.09 -0.45 -9.97
CA PRO A 42 -43.05 -1.49 -10.36
C PRO A 42 -42.59 -2.32 -11.58
N PHE A 43 -41.28 -2.43 -11.83
CA PHE A 43 -40.77 -3.27 -12.90
C PHE A 43 -40.89 -4.73 -12.49
N GLN A 44 -41.61 -5.52 -13.30
CA GLN A 44 -41.65 -6.98 -13.16
C GLN A 44 -40.31 -7.57 -13.62
N ILE A 45 -39.28 -7.47 -12.76
CA ILE A 45 -38.02 -8.18 -12.99
C ILE A 45 -38.30 -9.67 -12.74
N PRO A 46 -38.00 -10.57 -13.69
CA PRO A 46 -38.17 -12.00 -13.46
C PRO A 46 -37.39 -12.44 -12.22
N GLU A 47 -38.02 -13.22 -11.33
CA GLU A 47 -37.36 -13.72 -10.10
C GLU A 47 -36.06 -14.48 -10.39
N THR A 48 -35.98 -15.12 -11.56
CA THR A 48 -34.79 -15.82 -12.04
C THR A 48 -33.59 -14.88 -12.22
N VAL A 49 -33.80 -13.70 -12.81
CA VAL A 49 -32.77 -12.68 -13.01
C VAL A 49 -32.32 -12.14 -11.66
N PHE A 50 -33.25 -11.84 -10.75
CA PHE A 50 -32.91 -11.39 -9.40
C PHE A 50 -32.04 -12.42 -8.66
N ARG A 51 -32.46 -13.70 -8.65
CA ARG A 51 -31.74 -14.77 -7.95
C ARG A 51 -30.35 -14.99 -8.54
N GLN A 52 -30.23 -14.94 -9.87
CA GLN A 52 -28.95 -15.08 -10.57
C GLN A 52 -28.02 -13.90 -10.25
N THR A 53 -28.52 -12.67 -10.31
CA THR A 53 -27.76 -11.46 -9.96
C THR A 53 -27.31 -11.50 -8.50
N ALA A 54 -28.22 -11.78 -7.57
CA ALA A 54 -27.89 -11.88 -6.14
C ALA A 54 -26.84 -12.98 -5.86
N THR A 55 -26.98 -14.14 -6.50
CA THR A 55 -26.02 -15.26 -6.33
C THR A 55 -24.66 -14.90 -6.90
N SER A 56 -24.61 -14.30 -8.09
CA SER A 56 -23.34 -13.83 -8.67
C SER A 56 -22.67 -12.80 -7.77
N LEU A 57 -23.44 -11.89 -7.18
CA LEU A 57 -22.97 -10.83 -6.33
C LEU A 57 -22.37 -11.36 -5.02
N ILE A 58 -23.03 -12.33 -4.39
CA ILE A 58 -22.51 -13.01 -3.19
C ILE A 58 -21.22 -13.79 -3.51
N MET A 59 -21.21 -14.53 -4.63
CA MET A 59 -20.05 -15.34 -5.04
C MET A 59 -18.83 -14.48 -5.36
N PHE A 60 -18.96 -13.51 -6.27
CA PHE A 60 -17.85 -12.63 -6.65
C PHE A 60 -17.45 -11.69 -5.52
N GLY A 61 -18.42 -11.09 -4.82
CA GLY A 61 -18.15 -10.24 -3.67
C GLY A 61 -17.42 -10.99 -2.55
N GLY A 62 -17.75 -12.27 -2.33
CA GLY A 62 -17.08 -13.13 -1.36
C GLY A 62 -15.61 -13.40 -1.74
N ILE A 63 -15.35 -13.72 -3.01
CA ILE A 63 -13.99 -13.94 -3.50
C ILE A 63 -13.15 -12.65 -3.40
N ILE A 64 -13.74 -11.48 -3.72
CA ILE A 64 -13.06 -10.18 -3.60
C ILE A 64 -12.74 -9.86 -2.14
N ALA A 65 -13.72 -9.99 -1.24
CA ALA A 65 -13.54 -9.73 0.18
C ALA A 65 -12.48 -10.67 0.80
N PHE A 66 -12.52 -11.96 0.44
CA PHE A 66 -11.53 -12.92 0.87
C PHE A 66 -10.12 -12.58 0.35
N SER A 67 -10.00 -12.27 -0.95
CA SER A 67 -8.70 -11.92 -1.56
C SER A 67 -8.11 -10.65 -0.95
N SER A 68 -8.94 -9.63 -0.70
CA SER A 68 -8.53 -8.39 -0.03
C SER A 68 -8.11 -8.63 1.43
N SER A 69 -8.83 -9.49 2.18
CA SER A 69 -8.43 -9.90 3.52
C SER A 69 -7.07 -10.60 3.55
N MET A 70 -6.83 -11.49 2.59
CA MET A 70 -5.53 -12.19 2.46
C MET A 70 -4.42 -11.21 2.09
N GLU A 71 -4.69 -10.23 1.23
CA GLU A 71 -3.75 -9.16 0.91
C GLU A 71 -3.36 -8.32 2.14
N ALA A 72 -4.33 -8.01 3.01
CA ALA A 72 -4.09 -7.29 4.27
C ALA A 72 -3.31 -8.13 5.29
N TYR A 73 -3.49 -9.45 5.29
CA TYR A 73 -2.83 -10.37 6.21
C TYR A 73 -1.31 -10.49 5.94
N PHE A 74 -0.89 -10.51 4.67
CA PHE A 74 0.53 -10.71 4.33
C PHE A 74 1.38 -9.43 4.48
N PRO A 75 2.65 -9.57 4.93
CA PRO A 75 3.56 -8.45 5.08
C PRO A 75 3.92 -7.80 3.74
N LEU A 76 4.25 -6.50 3.81
CA LEU A 76 4.80 -5.73 2.70
C LEU A 76 6.05 -6.41 2.12
N GLY A 77 6.10 -6.53 0.80
CA GLY A 77 7.19 -7.18 0.08
C GLY A 77 7.04 -8.71 -0.10
N SER A 78 6.02 -9.33 0.49
CA SER A 78 5.71 -10.74 0.20
C SER A 78 5.16 -10.90 -1.21
N LYS A 79 5.62 -11.95 -1.93
CA LYS A 79 5.07 -12.32 -3.25
C LYS A 79 3.58 -12.66 -3.18
N LEU A 80 3.14 -13.26 -2.07
CA LEU A 80 1.73 -13.63 -1.87
C LEU A 80 0.83 -12.40 -1.85
N LYS A 81 1.26 -11.31 -1.17
CA LYS A 81 0.51 -10.05 -1.12
C LYS A 81 0.23 -9.52 -2.53
N MET A 82 1.24 -9.54 -3.42
CA MET A 82 1.09 -9.13 -4.81
C MET A 82 0.10 -10.01 -5.57
N ILE A 83 0.20 -11.34 -5.41
CA ILE A 83 -0.70 -12.29 -6.08
C ILE A 83 -2.16 -12.07 -5.66
N PHE A 84 -2.43 -11.94 -4.35
CA PHE A 84 -3.79 -11.69 -3.86
C PHE A 84 -4.36 -10.35 -4.32
N GLY A 85 -3.53 -9.30 -4.39
CA GLY A 85 -3.94 -8.02 -4.97
C GLY A 85 -4.31 -8.15 -6.46
N VAL A 86 -3.48 -8.82 -7.26
CA VAL A 86 -3.77 -9.03 -8.68
C VAL A 86 -5.03 -9.87 -8.88
N ILE A 87 -5.23 -10.93 -8.08
CA ILE A 87 -6.43 -11.78 -8.12
C ILE A 87 -7.68 -10.98 -7.73
N SER A 88 -7.61 -10.13 -6.71
CA SER A 88 -8.77 -9.32 -6.28
C SER A 88 -9.21 -8.37 -7.39
N ILE A 89 -8.25 -7.70 -8.05
CA ILE A 89 -8.50 -6.79 -9.17
C ILE A 89 -9.05 -7.54 -10.38
N ALA A 90 -8.44 -8.67 -10.75
CA ALA A 90 -8.91 -9.49 -11.86
C ALA A 90 -10.34 -9.99 -11.64
N THR A 91 -10.65 -10.41 -10.41
CA THR A 91 -12.00 -10.83 -10.02
C THR A 91 -12.99 -9.68 -10.09
N LEU A 92 -12.59 -8.47 -9.66
CA LEU A 92 -13.42 -7.27 -9.78
C LEU A 92 -13.70 -6.93 -11.24
N CYS A 93 -12.69 -6.99 -12.11
CA CYS A 93 -12.87 -6.78 -13.55
C CYS A 93 -13.81 -7.82 -14.17
N ALA A 94 -13.65 -9.10 -13.84
CA ALA A 94 -14.53 -10.16 -14.32
C ALA A 94 -15.97 -9.99 -13.83
N TRP A 95 -16.15 -9.59 -12.57
CA TRP A 95 -17.46 -9.32 -11.97
C TRP A 95 -18.15 -8.13 -12.64
N PHE A 96 -17.41 -7.03 -12.84
CA PHE A 96 -17.92 -5.84 -13.51
C PHE A 96 -18.32 -6.16 -14.96
N TRP A 97 -17.46 -6.89 -15.68
CA TRP A 97 -17.79 -7.38 -17.01
C TRP A 97 -19.10 -8.19 -17.01
N PHE A 98 -19.25 -9.14 -16.08
CA PHE A 98 -20.45 -9.97 -15.99
C PHE A 98 -21.73 -9.15 -15.75
N LEU A 99 -21.66 -8.09 -14.93
CA LEU A 99 -22.81 -7.23 -14.66
C LEU A 99 -23.24 -6.39 -15.86
N PHE A 100 -22.28 -5.90 -16.67
CA PHE A 100 -22.57 -4.91 -17.72
C PHE A 100 -22.53 -5.46 -19.15
N SER A 101 -22.02 -6.68 -19.37
CA SER A 101 -21.79 -7.24 -20.72
C SER A 101 -23.05 -7.46 -21.57
N LYS A 102 -24.26 -7.28 -21.03
CA LYS A 102 -25.50 -7.70 -21.71
C LYS A 102 -26.58 -6.64 -21.91
N GLU A 103 -26.40 -5.41 -21.43
CA GLU A 103 -27.51 -4.45 -21.44
C GLU A 103 -27.23 -3.21 -22.30
N ILE A 104 -28.13 -2.97 -23.24
CA ILE A 104 -28.34 -1.66 -23.86
C ILE A 104 -29.58 -1.10 -23.17
N ILE A 105 -29.42 -0.04 -22.37
CA ILE A 105 -30.56 0.61 -21.74
C ILE A 105 -31.11 1.64 -22.73
N VAL A 106 -32.36 1.44 -23.15
CA VAL A 106 -33.10 2.38 -23.98
C VAL A 106 -34.13 3.07 -23.09
N ILE A 107 -33.90 4.35 -22.79
CA ILE A 107 -34.83 5.16 -22.00
C ILE A 107 -35.64 6.03 -22.96
N THR A 108 -36.96 5.87 -22.98
CA THR A 108 -37.87 6.65 -23.81
C THR A 108 -38.60 7.69 -22.96
N PHE A 109 -38.41 8.98 -23.29
CA PHE A 109 -39.10 10.11 -22.67
C PHE A 109 -39.93 10.84 -23.74
N GLY A 110 -41.19 10.44 -23.91
CA GLY A 110 -42.02 10.96 -24.99
C GLY A 110 -41.44 10.61 -26.36
N SER A 111 -41.03 11.61 -27.15
CA SER A 111 -40.40 11.42 -28.46
C SER A 111 -38.87 11.29 -28.41
N LEU A 112 -38.25 11.47 -27.24
CA LEU A 112 -36.79 11.44 -27.09
C LEU A 112 -36.36 10.03 -26.66
N VAL A 113 -35.56 9.38 -27.51
CA VAL A 113 -34.98 8.06 -27.24
C VAL A 113 -33.52 8.24 -26.86
N ILE A 114 -33.18 8.02 -25.58
CA ILE A 114 -31.80 7.99 -25.11
C ILE A 114 -31.35 6.54 -25.07
N THR A 115 -30.43 6.19 -25.97
CA THR A 115 -29.74 4.89 -25.94
C THR A 115 -28.44 5.05 -25.17
N LEU A 116 -28.36 4.42 -23.99
CA LEU A 116 -27.15 4.45 -23.18
C LEU A 116 -26.41 3.12 -23.37
N ASP A 117 -25.26 3.19 -24.01
CA ASP A 117 -24.40 2.03 -24.23
C ASP A 117 -23.56 1.74 -22.97
N LEU A 118 -24.04 0.81 -22.15
CA LEU A 118 -23.32 0.41 -20.93
C LEU A 118 -22.02 -0.31 -21.23
N PHE A 119 -21.84 -0.84 -22.44
CA PHE A 119 -20.60 -1.50 -22.81
C PHE A 119 -19.45 -0.50 -22.82
N GLY A 120 -19.61 0.65 -23.49
CA GLY A 120 -18.62 1.72 -23.51
C GLY A 120 -18.28 2.24 -22.11
N LEU A 121 -19.29 2.48 -21.28
CA LEU A 121 -19.10 2.89 -19.89
C LEU A 121 -18.35 1.84 -19.08
N SER A 122 -18.67 0.55 -19.28
CA SER A 122 -18.02 -0.55 -18.57
C SER A 122 -16.54 -0.66 -18.93
N MET A 123 -16.18 -0.46 -20.20
CA MET A 123 -14.79 -0.46 -20.65
C MET A 123 -13.98 0.69 -20.03
N VAL A 124 -14.56 1.89 -19.91
CA VAL A 124 -13.90 3.03 -19.26
C VAL A 124 -13.66 2.75 -17.78
N ILE A 125 -14.64 2.18 -17.08
CA ILE A 125 -14.50 1.83 -15.67
C ILE A 125 -13.48 0.70 -15.49
N LEU A 126 -13.51 -0.33 -16.33
CA LEU A 126 -12.53 -1.42 -16.33
C LEU A 126 -11.11 -0.91 -16.57
N PHE A 127 -10.94 0.05 -17.48
CA PHE A 127 -9.65 0.69 -17.73
C PHE A 127 -9.15 1.45 -16.49
N ALA A 128 -10.01 2.25 -15.85
CA ALA A 128 -9.67 2.98 -14.63
C ALA A 128 -9.32 2.04 -13.46
N VAL A 129 -10.08 0.96 -13.28
CA VAL A 129 -9.82 -0.10 -12.28
C VAL A 129 -8.49 -0.79 -12.57
N SER A 130 -8.22 -1.12 -13.83
CA SER A 130 -6.96 -1.74 -14.25
C SER A 130 -5.77 -0.83 -13.98
N LEU A 131 -5.92 0.48 -14.20
CA LEU A 131 -4.91 1.49 -13.86
C LEU A 131 -4.62 1.50 -12.36
N LYS A 132 -5.66 1.44 -11.52
CA LYS A 132 -5.53 1.32 -10.06
C LYS A 132 -4.82 0.03 -9.67
N GLY A 133 -4.99 -1.03 -10.46
CA GLY A 133 -4.31 -2.30 -10.29
C GLY A 133 -2.79 -2.28 -10.53
N LEU A 134 -2.24 -1.20 -11.11
CA LEU A 134 -0.79 -1.01 -11.16
C LEU A 134 -0.21 -0.50 -9.83
N LEU A 135 -1.02 0.05 -8.92
CA LEU A 135 -0.53 0.57 -7.64
C LEU A 135 0.13 -0.50 -6.75
N PRO A 136 -0.44 -1.71 -6.56
CA PRO A 136 0.20 -2.79 -5.80
C PRO A 136 1.54 -3.22 -6.40
N ILE A 137 1.64 -3.22 -7.73
CA ILE A 137 2.88 -3.55 -8.45
C ILE A 137 3.93 -2.47 -8.18
N GLY A 138 3.56 -1.20 -8.27
CA GLY A 138 4.44 -0.07 -7.95
C GLY A 138 4.94 -0.11 -6.50
N GLN A 139 4.04 -0.34 -5.55
CA GLN A 139 4.40 -0.48 -4.13
C GLN A 139 5.34 -1.66 -3.89
N TYR A 140 5.11 -2.80 -4.55
CA TYR A 140 5.99 -3.96 -4.48
C TYR A 140 7.40 -3.65 -5.00
N MET A 141 7.49 -2.98 -6.15
CA MET A 141 8.77 -2.57 -6.75
C MET A 141 9.53 -1.61 -5.83
N MET A 142 8.85 -0.61 -5.26
CA MET A 142 9.46 0.34 -4.32
C MET A 142 9.93 -0.34 -3.03
N ALA A 143 9.13 -1.24 -2.45
CA ALA A 143 9.51 -1.99 -1.26
C ALA A 143 10.71 -2.92 -1.53
N ARG A 144 10.75 -3.56 -2.72
CA ARG A 144 11.86 -4.40 -3.15
C ARG A 144 13.15 -3.62 -3.29
N GLU A 145 13.08 -2.41 -3.83
CA GLU A 145 14.25 -1.55 -4.01
C GLU A 145 14.80 -1.03 -2.67
N GLN A 146 13.90 -0.62 -1.75
CA GLN A 146 14.31 -0.26 -0.39
C GLN A 146 14.97 -1.43 0.35
N ALA A 147 14.48 -2.65 0.18
CA ALA A 147 15.09 -3.85 0.76
C ALA A 147 16.48 -4.14 0.19
N ARG A 148 16.71 -3.85 -1.11
CA ARG A 148 18.04 -3.96 -1.74
C ARG A 148 19.02 -2.93 -1.18
N ARG A 149 18.59 -1.67 -1.03
CA ARG A 149 19.42 -0.59 -0.44
C ARG A 149 19.85 -0.90 0.99
N LYS A 150 18.92 -1.38 1.83
CA LYS A 150 19.26 -1.82 3.21
C LYS A 150 20.23 -2.99 3.24
N ARG A 151 20.19 -3.90 2.25
CA ARG A 151 21.16 -5.00 2.14
C ARG A 151 22.53 -4.55 1.66
N SER A 152 22.61 -3.58 0.75
CA SER A 152 23.89 -3.02 0.32
C SER A 152 24.56 -2.21 1.43
N GLU A 153 23.79 -1.48 2.24
CA GLU A 153 24.31 -0.72 3.39
C GLU A 153 24.78 -1.64 4.52
N LYS A 154 24.05 -2.74 4.78
CA LYS A 154 24.44 -3.77 5.75
C LYS A 154 25.55 -4.71 5.29
N ARG A 155 26.06 -4.60 4.06
CA ARG A 155 27.32 -5.28 3.70
C ARG A 155 28.44 -4.41 4.28
N PRO A 156 29.00 -4.74 5.46
CA PRO A 156 30.10 -3.97 5.98
C PRO A 156 31.20 -3.96 4.92
N VAL A 157 31.80 -2.79 4.72
CA VAL A 157 33.04 -2.60 3.95
C VAL A 157 34.18 -3.25 4.74
N SER A 158 34.05 -4.54 5.06
CA SER A 158 34.97 -5.31 5.90
C SER A 158 35.96 -6.13 5.06
N ASP A 159 35.73 -6.28 3.76
CA ASP A 159 36.58 -7.09 2.88
C ASP A 159 37.46 -6.27 1.94
N ARG A 160 37.58 -4.95 2.16
CA ARG A 160 38.52 -4.10 1.42
C ARG A 160 39.81 -3.82 2.20
N PHE A 161 40.19 -4.70 3.12
CA PHE A 161 41.60 -4.79 3.50
C PHE A 161 42.35 -5.51 2.38
N PRO A 162 43.31 -4.86 1.70
CA PRO A 162 44.16 -5.53 0.73
C PRO A 162 44.90 -6.66 1.45
N ARG A 163 44.48 -7.90 1.17
CA ARG A 163 45.15 -9.13 1.57
C ARG A 163 46.49 -9.20 0.80
N GLY A 164 47.46 -8.41 1.23
CA GLY A 164 48.70 -8.22 0.47
C GLY A 164 49.79 -7.33 1.08
N SER A 165 49.68 -6.85 2.32
CA SER A 165 50.84 -6.30 3.03
C SER A 165 51.22 -7.21 4.18
N SER A 166 52.42 -7.78 4.05
CA SER A 166 53.06 -8.64 5.03
C SER A 166 53.10 -7.95 6.42
N PRO A 167 52.79 -8.64 7.52
CA PRO A 167 52.86 -8.08 8.88
C PRO A 167 54.28 -7.75 9.36
N ALA A 168 55.30 -7.92 8.53
CA ALA A 168 56.70 -7.75 8.91
C ALA A 168 57.21 -6.29 8.95
N SER A 169 56.45 -5.29 8.48
CA SER A 169 56.92 -3.89 8.47
C SER A 169 56.22 -2.96 9.46
N LEU A 170 55.32 -3.46 10.31
CA LEU A 170 54.56 -2.60 11.25
C LEU A 170 55.12 -2.59 12.69
N ILE A 171 56.31 -3.18 12.92
CA ILE A 171 56.92 -3.28 14.27
C ILE A 171 57.98 -2.17 14.50
N SER A 172 58.39 -1.39 13.50
CA SER A 172 59.46 -0.39 13.67
C SER A 172 59.01 1.01 14.13
N TYR A 173 57.74 1.19 14.54
CA TYR A 173 57.22 2.49 15.00
C TYR A 173 56.72 2.46 16.45
N ILE A 174 57.39 1.67 17.32
CA ILE A 174 57.29 1.83 18.78
C ILE A 174 58.55 2.59 19.22
N GLY A 175 58.58 3.89 18.94
CA GLY A 175 59.65 4.81 19.32
C GLY A 175 59.06 6.08 19.93
N GLU A 176 59.57 6.46 21.09
CA GLU A 176 59.22 7.62 21.92
C GLU A 176 57.77 7.69 22.46
N ALA A 177 57.60 7.17 23.68
CA ALA A 177 56.52 7.61 24.57
C ALA A 177 56.69 9.11 24.88
N ARG A 178 55.97 9.97 24.14
CA ARG A 178 55.80 11.38 24.52
C ARG A 178 55.03 11.46 25.84
N PRO A 179 55.41 12.37 26.76
CA PRO A 179 54.67 12.60 27.99
C PRO A 179 53.22 12.97 27.67
N SER A 180 52.32 12.37 28.44
CA SER A 180 50.86 12.50 28.42
C SER A 180 50.39 13.89 27.98
N GLN A 181 50.00 13.98 26.70
CA GLN A 181 49.26 15.11 26.18
C GLN A 181 47.81 14.93 26.65
N GLU A 182 47.38 15.81 27.54
CA GLU A 182 46.02 15.90 28.06
C GLU A 182 45.05 15.92 26.87
N PHE A 183 44.32 14.83 26.69
CA PHE A 183 43.41 14.66 25.57
C PHE A 183 42.16 15.50 25.88
N GLU A 184 42.15 16.76 25.45
CA GLU A 184 40.91 17.54 25.44
C GLU A 184 39.89 16.80 24.57
N PRO A 185 38.70 16.46 25.11
CA PRO A 185 37.66 15.84 24.31
C PRO A 185 37.29 16.77 23.16
N PRO A 186 37.05 16.23 21.95
CA PRO A 186 36.62 17.06 20.82
C PRO A 186 35.37 17.86 21.23
N PRO A 187 35.26 19.13 20.82
CA PRO A 187 34.08 19.95 21.11
C PRO A 187 32.83 19.22 20.62
N PRO A 188 31.71 19.27 21.36
CA PRO A 188 30.49 18.58 20.99
C PRO A 188 30.08 19.01 19.57
N GLU A 189 29.91 18.05 18.68
CA GLU A 189 29.43 18.33 17.32
C GLU A 189 28.02 18.93 17.42
N ASP A 190 27.84 20.12 16.85
CA ASP A 190 26.55 20.79 16.79
C ASP A 190 25.55 19.91 16.02
N PHE A 191 24.60 19.31 16.72
CA PHE A 191 23.57 18.47 16.10
C PHE A 191 22.63 19.34 15.25
N ILE A 192 22.84 19.31 13.94
CA ILE A 192 21.93 19.96 12.98
C ILE A 192 20.65 19.14 12.88
N ALA A 193 19.52 19.70 13.35
CA ALA A 193 18.21 19.10 13.18
C ALA A 193 17.69 19.32 11.74
N TYR A 194 16.94 18.36 11.20
CA TYR A 194 16.37 18.45 9.84
C TYR A 194 14.84 18.41 9.88
N CYS A 195 14.19 19.22 9.03
CA CYS A 195 12.73 19.30 9.00
C CYS A 195 12.13 18.01 8.43
N PRO A 196 11.18 17.35 9.13
CA PRO A 196 10.58 16.12 8.65
C PRO A 196 9.66 16.32 7.43
N ILE A 197 9.25 17.56 7.14
CA ILE A 197 8.35 17.88 6.03
C ILE A 197 9.14 18.23 4.76
N CYS A 198 10.15 19.10 4.86
CA CYS A 198 10.88 19.60 3.69
C CYS A 198 12.37 19.22 3.64
N GLY A 199 12.94 18.66 4.71
CA GLY A 199 14.35 18.25 4.76
C GLY A 199 15.37 19.38 4.95
N ALA A 200 14.95 20.64 5.09
CA ALA A 200 15.86 21.75 5.36
C ALA A 200 16.51 21.61 6.75
N GLY A 201 17.79 22.01 6.86
CA GLY A 201 18.48 22.14 8.14
C GLY A 201 17.86 23.25 8.98
N ILE A 202 17.64 23.00 10.27
CA ILE A 202 16.99 23.90 11.22
C ILE A 202 18.01 24.25 12.29
N PRO A 203 18.22 25.54 12.59
CA PRO A 203 19.05 25.94 13.71
C PRO A 203 18.43 25.46 15.04
N PRO A 204 19.24 25.13 16.06
CA PRO A 204 18.76 24.49 17.29
C PRO A 204 17.74 25.33 18.08
N GLU A 205 17.65 26.64 17.82
CA GLU A 205 16.73 27.57 18.51
C GLU A 205 15.41 27.80 17.75
N ALA A 206 15.21 27.23 16.55
CA ALA A 206 14.02 27.50 15.75
C ALA A 206 12.87 26.51 15.99
N ASP A 207 11.76 27.03 16.52
CA ASP A 207 10.50 26.30 16.71
C ASP A 207 9.71 26.10 15.39
N ILE A 208 10.01 26.92 14.38
CA ILE A 208 9.28 26.96 13.11
C ILE A 208 10.29 26.82 11.96
N CYS A 209 10.02 25.90 11.03
CA CYS A 209 10.87 25.70 9.87
C CYS A 209 10.83 26.94 8.94
N PRO A 210 11.97 27.57 8.62
CA PRO A 210 12.00 28.76 7.77
C PRO A 210 11.65 28.47 6.31
N CYS A 211 11.74 27.21 5.86
CA CYS A 211 11.44 26.82 4.48
C CYS A 211 9.95 26.52 4.24
N CYS A 212 9.27 25.87 5.20
CA CYS A 212 7.89 25.40 5.00
C CYS A 212 6.87 25.85 6.05
N GLY A 213 7.29 26.58 7.09
CA GLY A 213 6.39 27.08 8.14
C GLY A 213 5.89 26.03 9.14
N ALA A 214 6.38 24.79 9.07
CA ALA A 214 5.99 23.72 9.98
C ALA A 214 6.54 23.94 11.41
N TRP A 215 5.70 23.75 12.41
CA TRP A 215 6.10 23.73 13.83
C TRP A 215 6.84 22.44 14.18
N ILE A 216 7.96 22.57 14.90
CA ILE A 216 8.83 21.45 15.25
C ILE A 216 8.86 21.31 16.77
N ARG A 217 8.22 20.27 17.29
CA ARG A 217 8.35 19.93 18.71
C ARG A 217 9.69 19.22 18.91
N GLN A 218 10.66 19.92 19.50
CA GLN A 218 11.84 19.26 20.04
C GLN A 218 11.39 18.28 21.13
N LYS A 219 11.79 17.02 21.00
CA LYS A 219 11.70 16.07 22.12
C LYS A 219 12.83 16.42 23.06
N VAL A 220 12.49 17.09 24.15
CA VAL A 220 13.35 17.23 25.34
C VAL A 220 13.63 15.85 25.90
#